data_AF-A0AAD8F9L0-F1
#
_entry.id   AF-A0AAD8F9L0-F1
#
_cell.length_a   1.000
_cell.length_b   1.000
_cell.length_c   1.000
_cell.angle_alpha   90.00
_cell.angle_beta   90.00
_cell.angle_gamma   90.00
#
_symmetry.space_group_name_H-M   'P 1'
#
loop_
_entity.id
_entity.type
_entity.pdbx_description
1 polymer ?
#
loop_
_entity_poly.entity_id
_entity_poly.type
_entity_poly.pdbx_seq_one_letter_code
_entity_poly.pdbx_strand_id
1 'polypeptide(L)'
;MLSTDVSVASDVPNDVMLSTDVSVAGDVPNDVMLSTDVSVAGDVPNEVMLSTDVSVAGDVPNDVMLSTDVSVASDVPNDVMLSTDVSIAGDVPNDAMLSTDVSVAHSVLQCIK
;
A
#
# COMPACT_ATOMS: atom_id res chain seq x y z
N MET A 1 14.61 -0.07 15.59
CA MET A 1 14.54 -1.47 16.04
C MET A 1 13.84 -2.21 14.92
N LEU A 2 14.45 -3.25 14.34
CA LEU A 2 13.75 -4.09 13.38
C LEU A 2 12.83 -5.01 14.21
N SER A 3 11.53 -4.77 14.15
CA SER A 3 10.56 -5.73 14.70
C SER A 3 10.37 -6.84 13.68
N THR A 4 10.16 -8.07 14.11
CA THR A 4 9.82 -9.15 13.18
C THR A 4 8.40 -8.94 12.67
N ASP A 5 7.48 -8.71 13.59
CA ASP A 5 6.07 -8.44 13.31
C ASP A 5 5.65 -7.15 14.00
N VAL A 6 4.84 -6.35 13.30
CA VAL A 6 4.13 -5.20 13.84
C VAL A 6 2.66 -5.39 13.52
N SER A 7 1.82 -5.36 14.56
CA SER A 7 0.37 -5.33 14.40
C SER A 7 -0.19 -4.08 15.05
N VAL A 8 -0.83 -3.23 14.27
CA VAL A 8 -1.44 -1.98 14.74
C VAL A 8 -2.94 -2.06 14.54
N ALA A 9 -3.69 -1.88 15.62
CA ALA A 9 -5.15 -2.02 15.63
C ALA A 9 -5.87 -0.74 16.07
N SER A 10 -5.16 0.38 16.16
CA SER A 10 -5.66 1.67 16.65
C SER A 10 -4.76 2.80 16.18
N ASP A 11 -5.27 4.03 16.27
CA ASP A 11 -4.57 5.29 15.95
C ASP A 11 -3.21 5.38 16.65
N VAL A 12 -2.15 5.03 15.91
CA VAL A 12 -0.76 5.15 16.34
C VAL A 12 -0.01 5.90 15.24
N PRO A 13 0.03 7.24 15.29
CA PRO A 13 0.88 7.99 14.39
C PRO A 13 2.33 7.62 14.66
N ASN A 14 3.06 7.29 13.61
CA ASN A 14 4.48 7.03 13.68
C ASN A 14 5.17 7.66 12.46
N ASP A 15 6.36 8.20 12.65
CA ASP A 15 7.09 8.80 11.54
C ASP A 15 7.69 7.70 10.66
N VAL A 16 8.20 6.62 11.27
CA VAL A 16 8.85 5.51 10.56
C VAL A 16 8.50 4.16 11.18
N MET A 17 7.95 3.27 10.37
CA MET A 17 7.76 1.85 10.69
C MET A 17 8.72 0.98 9.88
N LEU A 18 9.48 0.14 10.59
CA LEU A 18 10.40 -0.83 10.00
C LEU A 18 10.15 -2.21 10.60
N SER A 19 9.66 -3.14 9.79
CA SER A 19 9.34 -4.51 10.20
C SER A 19 9.69 -5.52 9.10
N THR A 20 9.61 -6.81 9.40
CA THR A 20 9.50 -7.83 8.34
C THR A 20 8.06 -7.94 7.88
N ASP A 21 7.14 -8.01 8.85
CA ASP A 21 5.70 -8.16 8.62
C ASP A 21 4.96 -7.01 9.30
N VAL A 22 4.08 -6.33 8.56
CA VAL A 22 3.19 -5.29 9.09
C VAL A 22 1.75 -5.67 8.80
N SER A 23 0.93 -5.74 9.85
CA SER A 23 -0.52 -5.88 9.73
C SER A 23 -1.20 -4.70 10.38
N VAL A 24 -1.99 -3.96 9.61
CA VAL A 24 -2.73 -2.80 10.09
C VAL A 24 -4.23 -3.04 9.96
N ALA A 25 -4.95 -2.85 11.05
CA ALA A 25 -6.40 -2.89 11.11
C ALA A 25 -6.93 -1.61 11.77
N GLY A 26 -7.41 -0.66 10.95
CA GLY A 26 -7.93 0.65 11.40
C GLY A 26 -7.09 1.83 10.92
N ASP A 27 -7.42 3.01 11.45
CA ASP A 27 -6.77 4.28 11.12
C ASP A 27 -5.33 4.33 11.65
N VAL A 28 -4.34 4.27 10.77
CA VAL A 28 -2.91 4.36 11.16
C VAL A 28 -2.15 5.26 10.19
N PRO A 29 -2.12 6.58 10.46
CA PRO A 29 -1.27 7.49 9.70
C PRO A 29 0.20 7.24 9.99
N ASN A 30 1.03 7.14 8.97
CA ASN A 30 2.48 7.03 9.16
C ASN A 30 3.27 7.61 7.97
N ASP A 31 4.38 8.30 8.20
CA ASP A 31 5.05 8.98 7.07
C ASP A 31 5.78 7.97 6.18
N VAL A 32 6.56 7.05 6.77
CA VAL A 32 7.36 6.05 6.02
C VAL A 32 7.17 4.65 6.56
N MET A 33 6.73 3.72 5.70
CA MET A 33 6.60 2.30 6.03
C MET A 33 7.58 1.46 5.19
N LEU A 34 8.41 0.67 5.87
CA LEU A 34 9.35 -0.25 5.25
C LEU A 34 9.12 -1.66 5.80
N SER A 35 8.69 -2.57 4.95
CA SER A 35 8.39 -3.96 5.34
C SER A 35 8.79 -4.96 4.26
N THR A 36 8.89 -6.24 4.59
CA THR A 36 8.87 -7.29 3.55
C THR A 36 7.43 -7.45 3.09
N ASP A 37 6.52 -7.66 4.04
CA ASP A 37 5.10 -7.91 3.78
C ASP A 37 4.25 -6.87 4.52
N VAL A 38 3.27 -6.29 3.83
CA VAL A 38 2.30 -5.33 4.37
C VAL A 38 0.90 -5.83 4.09
N SER A 39 0.10 -5.97 5.13
CA SER A 39 -1.34 -6.25 5.04
C SER A 39 -2.13 -5.14 5.71
N VAL A 40 -3.01 -4.50 4.95
CA VAL A 40 -3.85 -3.40 5.44
C VAL A 40 -5.32 -3.73 5.27
N ALA A 41 -6.05 -3.65 6.38
CA ALA A 41 -7.50 -3.77 6.44
C ALA A 41 -8.09 -2.55 7.17
N GLY A 42 -8.18 -1.42 6.48
CA GLY A 42 -8.66 -0.15 7.03
C GLY A 42 -8.00 1.04 6.33
N ASP A 43 -8.12 2.21 6.96
CA ASP A 43 -7.65 3.47 6.40
C ASP A 43 -6.22 3.76 6.85
N VAL A 44 -5.24 3.66 5.95
CA VAL A 44 -3.82 3.79 6.32
C VAL A 44 -3.13 4.82 5.42
N PRO A 45 -3.28 6.11 5.73
CA PRO A 45 -2.55 7.14 5.02
C PRO A 45 -1.04 7.02 5.28
N ASN A 46 -0.23 6.89 4.23
CA ASN A 46 1.22 7.10 4.33
C ASN A 46 1.76 8.01 3.23
N GLU A 47 2.89 8.69 3.48
CA GLU A 47 3.58 9.37 2.38
C GLU A 47 4.35 8.36 1.53
N VAL A 48 5.09 7.43 2.15
CA VAL A 48 5.94 6.47 1.45
C VAL A 48 5.79 5.06 1.99
N MET A 49 5.47 4.12 1.11
CA MET A 49 5.45 2.68 1.39
C MET A 49 6.44 1.93 0.51
N LEU A 50 7.37 1.20 1.14
CA LEU A 50 8.29 0.30 0.47
C LEU A 50 8.08 -1.12 0.98
N SER A 51 7.75 -2.04 0.08
CA SER A 51 7.54 -3.43 0.44
C SER A 51 7.98 -4.41 -0.64
N THR A 52 7.99 -5.71 -0.31
CA THR A 52 8.04 -6.77 -1.31
C THR A 52 6.63 -7.11 -1.72
N ASP A 53 5.76 -7.39 -0.74
CA ASP A 53 4.36 -7.76 -0.98
C ASP A 53 3.41 -6.81 -0.21
N VAL A 54 2.50 -6.18 -0.94
CA VAL A 54 1.46 -5.30 -0.38
C VAL A 54 0.09 -5.91 -0.65
N SER A 55 -0.70 -6.12 0.40
CA SER A 55 -2.09 -6.54 0.32
C SER A 55 -3.00 -5.53 1.01
N VAL A 56 -3.94 -4.96 0.25
CA VAL A 56 -4.82 -3.89 0.73
C VAL A 56 -6.28 -4.27 0.53
N ALA A 57 -7.02 -4.28 1.63
CA ALA A 57 -8.47 -4.53 1.70
C ALA A 57 -9.22 -3.36 2.37
N GLY A 58 -8.79 -2.13 2.12
CA GLY A 58 -9.36 -0.87 2.62
C GLY A 58 -8.79 0.34 1.87
N ASP A 59 -8.99 1.55 2.38
CA ASP A 59 -8.53 2.76 1.70
C ASP A 59 -7.11 3.13 2.16
N VAL A 60 -6.12 2.99 1.28
CA VAL A 60 -4.72 3.26 1.64
C VAL A 60 -4.20 4.39 0.78
N PRO A 61 -4.54 5.65 1.12
CA PRO A 61 -4.00 6.81 0.43
C PRO A 61 -2.48 6.88 0.62
N ASN A 62 -1.69 6.78 -0.46
CA ASN A 62 -0.26 7.08 -0.38
C ASN A 62 0.29 7.92 -1.52
N ASP A 63 1.23 8.79 -1.21
CA ASP A 63 1.90 9.57 -2.26
C ASP A 63 2.81 8.66 -3.10
N VAL A 64 3.56 7.75 -2.46
CA VAL A 64 4.49 6.84 -3.15
C VAL A 64 4.39 5.41 -2.60
N MET A 65 4.09 4.46 -3.50
CA MET A 65 4.14 3.03 -3.22
C MET A 65 5.16 2.34 -4.14
N LEU A 66 6.15 1.68 -3.55
CA LEU A 66 7.09 0.79 -4.24
C LEU A 66 6.94 -0.63 -3.71
N SER A 67 6.58 -1.57 -4.58
CA SER A 67 6.47 -2.98 -4.21
C SER A 67 7.06 -3.90 -5.28
N THR A 68 7.19 -5.19 -4.97
CA THR A 68 7.36 -6.22 -6.01
C THR A 68 5.99 -6.69 -6.48
N ASP A 69 5.13 -7.02 -5.52
CA ASP A 69 3.76 -7.45 -5.73
C ASP A 69 2.79 -6.53 -4.98
N VAL A 70 1.71 -6.12 -5.65
CA VAL A 70 0.61 -5.36 -5.03
C VAL A 70 -0.71 -6.06 -5.32
N SER A 71 -1.47 -6.34 -4.28
CA SER A 71 -2.84 -6.85 -4.34
C SER A 71 -3.80 -5.86 -3.69
N VAL A 72 -4.75 -5.35 -4.46
CA VAL A 72 -5.73 -4.36 -4.00
C VAL A 72 -7.13 -4.90 -4.20
N ALA A 73 -7.90 -4.97 -3.12
CA ALA A 73 -9.30 -5.41 -3.13
C ALA A 73 -10.32 -4.28 -2.98
N SER A 74 -9.87 -3.05 -2.69
CA SER A 74 -10.70 -1.85 -2.46
C SER A 74 -10.08 -0.62 -3.16
N ASP A 75 -10.51 0.58 -2.79
CA ASP A 75 -10.00 1.81 -3.37
C ASP A 75 -8.63 2.18 -2.80
N VAL A 76 -7.61 2.29 -3.66
CA VAL A 76 -6.25 2.66 -3.23
C VAL A 76 -5.81 3.89 -4.02
N PRO A 77 -6.15 5.09 -3.54
CA PRO A 77 -5.67 6.31 -4.16
C PRO A 77 -4.17 6.46 -3.93
N ASN A 78 -3.39 6.53 -4.99
CA ASN A 78 -1.98 6.87 -4.86
C ASN A 78 -1.59 7.97 -5.84
N ASP A 79 -0.49 8.68 -5.60
CA ASP A 79 0.08 9.57 -6.63
C ASP A 79 1.04 8.79 -7.53
N VAL A 80 1.90 7.95 -6.94
CA VAL A 80 2.89 7.14 -7.65
C VAL A 80 2.86 5.69 -7.16
N MET A 81 2.71 4.74 -8.09
CA MET A 81 2.87 3.31 -7.83
C MET A 81 3.88 2.70 -8.79
N LEU A 82 4.88 2.04 -8.22
CA LEU A 82 5.91 1.28 -8.92
C LEU A 82 5.86 -0.16 -8.40
N SER A 83 5.53 -1.12 -9.28
CA SER A 83 5.49 -2.53 -8.92
C SER A 83 6.06 -3.41 -10.02
N THR A 84 6.35 -4.68 -9.72
CA THR A 84 6.60 -5.67 -10.77
C THR A 84 5.26 -6.26 -11.24
N ASP A 85 4.44 -6.65 -10.28
CA ASP A 85 3.13 -7.28 -10.49
C ASP A 85 2.06 -6.53 -9.70
N VAL A 86 0.91 -6.30 -10.31
CA VAL A 86 -0.23 -5.62 -9.68
C VAL A 86 -1.53 -6.35 -10.00
N SER A 87 -2.26 -6.74 -8.95
CA SER A 87 -3.58 -7.34 -9.02
C SER A 87 -4.60 -6.43 -8.35
N ILE A 88 -5.58 -5.95 -9.11
CA ILE A 88 -6.57 -4.96 -8.65
C ILE A 88 -7.98 -5.52 -8.87
N ALA A 89 -8.74 -5.64 -7.78
CA ALA A 89 -10.17 -5.97 -7.80
C ALA A 89 -11.08 -4.76 -7.50
N GLY A 90 -10.54 -3.64 -7.02
CA GLY A 90 -11.23 -2.36 -6.75
C GLY A 90 -10.84 -1.24 -7.72
N ASP A 91 -11.06 0.02 -7.34
CA ASP A 91 -10.60 1.19 -8.12
C ASP A 91 -9.25 1.70 -7.60
N VAL A 92 -8.27 1.90 -8.49
CA VAL A 92 -6.96 2.45 -8.11
C VAL A 92 -6.76 3.75 -8.88
N PRO A 93 -7.27 4.88 -8.35
CA PRO A 93 -6.98 6.18 -8.93
C PRO A 93 -5.51 6.49 -8.66
N ASN A 94 -4.71 6.51 -9.72
CA ASN A 94 -3.28 6.77 -9.60
C ASN A 94 -2.79 7.71 -10.69
N ASP A 95 -2.02 8.72 -10.28
CA ASP A 95 -1.46 9.73 -11.19
C ASP A 95 -0.32 9.13 -12.03
N ALA A 96 0.48 8.23 -11.47
CA ALA A 96 1.55 7.56 -12.20
C ALA A 96 1.71 6.10 -11.76
N MET A 97 1.35 5.15 -12.63
CA MET A 97 1.52 3.73 -12.39
C MET A 97 2.51 3.12 -13.39
N LEU A 98 3.56 2.50 -12.88
CA LEU A 98 4.50 1.72 -13.67
C LEU A 98 4.55 0.30 -13.11
N SER A 99 4.12 -0.67 -13.90
CA SER A 99 4.20 -2.09 -13.56
C SER A 99 4.59 -2.93 -14.77
N THR A 100 5.18 -4.09 -14.51
CA THR A 100 5.56 -5.04 -15.56
C THR A 100 4.36 -5.90 -15.95
N ASP A 101 3.57 -6.33 -14.96
CA ASP A 101 2.30 -7.03 -15.12
C ASP A 101 1.18 -6.33 -14.35
N VAL A 102 0.00 -6.25 -14.95
CA VAL A 102 -1.19 -5.64 -14.34
C VAL A 102 -2.40 -6.47 -14.69
N SER A 103 -3.04 -7.01 -13.65
CA SER A 103 -4.28 -7.77 -13.71
C SER A 103 -5.39 -6.98 -13.02
N VAL A 104 -6.42 -6.58 -13.75
CA VAL A 104 -7.50 -5.72 -13.22
C VAL A 104 -8.85 -6.36 -13.50
N ALA A 105 -9.65 -6.55 -12.45
CA ALA A 105 -11.03 -7.02 -12.55
C ALA A 105 -12.04 -5.89 -12.74
N HIS A 106 -11.73 -4.67 -12.27
CA HIS A 106 -12.56 -3.46 -12.38
C HIS A 106 -11.81 -2.30 -13.08
N SER A 107 -12.29 -1.05 -13.01
CA SER A 107 -11.74 0.03 -13.84
C SER A 107 -10.50 0.64 -13.20
N VAL A 108 -9.35 0.65 -13.89
CA VAL A 108 -8.23 1.51 -13.49
C VAL A 108 -8.44 2.88 -14.12
N LEU A 109 -8.57 3.91 -13.28
CA LEU A 109 -8.47 5.30 -13.75
C LEU A 109 -6.98 5.69 -13.76
N GLN A 110 -6.27 5.26 -14.80
CA GLN A 110 -4.86 5.58 -14.98
C GLN A 110 -4.73 6.96 -15.64
N CYS A 111 -4.16 7.96 -14.96
CA CYS A 111 -3.81 9.24 -15.60
C CYS A 111 -2.33 9.23 -16.03
N ILE A 112 -1.94 8.37 -16.98
CA ILE A 112 -0.55 8.40 -17.48
C ILE A 112 -0.27 9.79 -18.09
N LYS A 113 0.61 10.58 -17.46
CA LYS A 113 1.24 11.76 -18.05
C LYS A 113 2.62 11.42 -18.62
#